data_AF-A0A7Y4XJH6-F1
#
_entry.id   AF-A0A7Y4XJH6-F1
#
_cell.length_a   1.000
_cell.length_b   1.000
_cell.length_c   1.000
_cell.angle_alpha   90.00
_cell.angle_beta   90.00
_cell.angle_gamma   90.00
#
_symmetry.space_group_name_H-M   'P 1'
#
loop_
_entity.id
_entity.type
_entity.pdbx_description
1 polymer ?
#
loop_
_entity_poly.entity_id
_entity_poly.type
_entity_poly.pdbx_seq_one_letter_code
_entity_poly.pdbx_strand_id
1 'polypeptide(L)'
;MPNTVSVGWNDVRSSMRQGIVGDWARSSQFRDEASGVNASPQTVQSGTITVTAATNSKVYTETINGIDVSYTSDASATTTEIAAGLAAAINAEPLVRGYVSAVAAVAVVTVTALWPGIAFTMSDVDAELTTVEAVTAAASANAVPFGRAVISKGRVSGATDQLVALADASHFTAQVVTVTPSGYVAGAVMEATIVEVRGTERIPVATGKFTSATDLVTSLAGLVTDLNLQLPANSVLASNSATVLTLTSEVSGLEFAVEMRNSAGGSPTYTVAYTNGPSASTSLHRALLGFSRYSATEEATSSNATEASYPANGGVIYATKGSLFVAAAEAPTEGETVYVEMAAGANAGKCYVASGATRVALSRARASWGQDGLYSSDGIAALNLT
;
A
#
# COMPACT_ATOMS: atom_id res chain seq x y z
N MET A 1 -46.40 -32.59 33.60
CA MET A 1 -45.28 -31.79 34.14
C MET A 1 -45.17 -30.55 33.27
N PRO A 2 -45.21 -29.33 33.84
CA PRO A 2 -45.01 -28.13 33.02
C PRO A 2 -43.52 -28.07 32.64
N ASN A 3 -43.23 -28.00 31.34
CA ASN A 3 -41.88 -27.73 30.86
C ASN A 3 -41.56 -26.26 31.17
N THR A 4 -40.78 -26.04 32.22
CA THR A 4 -40.17 -24.73 32.47
C THR A 4 -39.07 -24.54 31.43
N VAL A 5 -39.32 -23.70 30.42
CA VAL A 5 -38.26 -23.19 29.55
C VAL A 5 -37.51 -22.13 30.33
N SER A 6 -36.40 -22.50 30.99
CA SER A 6 -35.48 -21.53 31.58
C SER A 6 -34.50 -21.08 30.50
N VAL A 7 -34.76 -19.92 29.91
CA VAL A 7 -33.72 -19.22 29.13
C VAL A 7 -32.83 -18.51 30.15
N GLY A 8 -31.60 -18.97 30.30
CA GLY A 8 -30.64 -18.32 31.21
C GLY A 8 -30.25 -16.95 30.66
N TRP A 9 -29.87 -16.02 31.54
CA TRP A 9 -29.32 -14.72 31.13
C TRP A 9 -28.12 -14.83 30.17
N ASN A 10 -27.40 -15.96 30.22
CA ASN A 10 -26.28 -16.26 29.33
C ASN A 10 -26.72 -16.71 27.92
N ASP A 11 -27.90 -17.33 27.76
CA ASP A 11 -28.44 -17.76 26.44
C ASP A 11 -28.94 -16.57 25.59
N VAL A 12 -29.32 -15.47 26.24
CA VAL A 12 -29.79 -14.26 25.54
C VAL A 12 -28.62 -13.44 24.97
N ARG A 13 -27.46 -13.45 25.65
CA ARG A 13 -26.25 -12.74 25.17
C ARG A 13 -25.54 -13.44 24.03
N SER A 14 -25.65 -14.76 23.92
CA SER A 14 -25.11 -15.54 22.80
C SER A 14 -25.99 -15.49 21.54
N SER A 15 -27.25 -15.05 21.66
CA SER A 15 -28.23 -15.01 20.56
C SER A 15 -28.51 -13.62 19.99
N MET A 16 -28.04 -12.54 20.62
CA MET A 16 -28.11 -11.18 20.07
C MET A 16 -26.78 -10.81 19.41
N ARG A 17 -26.83 -10.38 18.14
CA ARG A 17 -25.67 -9.85 17.41
C ARG A 17 -25.19 -8.59 18.16
N GLN A 18 -24.09 -8.69 18.90
CA GLN A 18 -23.64 -7.60 19.79
C GLN A 18 -23.03 -6.42 19.04
N GLY A 19 -22.60 -6.64 17.80
CA GLY A 19 -22.12 -5.60 16.88
C GLY A 19 -21.77 -6.19 15.52
N ILE A 20 -21.36 -5.34 14.60
CA ILE A 20 -20.81 -5.74 13.30
C ILE A 20 -19.40 -5.18 13.13
N VAL A 21 -18.64 -5.75 12.21
CA VAL A 21 -17.30 -5.25 11.90
C VAL A 21 -17.39 -3.77 11.50
N GLY A 22 -16.60 -2.93 12.17
CA GLY A 22 -16.59 -1.49 12.04
C GLY A 22 -17.50 -0.73 13.02
N ASP A 23 -18.29 -1.40 13.86
CA ASP A 23 -19.04 -0.74 14.94
C ASP A 23 -18.15 -0.40 16.12
N TRP A 24 -18.55 0.61 16.89
CA TRP A 24 -17.94 0.91 18.17
C TRP A 24 -18.25 -0.19 19.18
N ALA A 25 -17.21 -0.88 19.67
CA ALA A 25 -17.32 -1.87 20.74
C ALA A 25 -17.63 -1.22 22.09
N ARG A 26 -17.18 0.02 22.29
CA ARG A 26 -17.51 0.86 23.44
C ARG A 26 -17.71 2.29 22.93
N SER A 27 -18.70 2.99 23.46
CA SER A 27 -19.07 4.33 23.01
C SER A 27 -17.86 5.26 22.94
N SER A 28 -17.55 5.78 21.76
CA SER A 28 -16.55 6.83 21.56
C SER A 28 -17.23 8.18 21.36
N GLN A 29 -16.48 9.27 21.50
CA GLN A 29 -16.98 10.60 21.14
C GLN A 29 -16.79 10.80 19.64
N PHE A 30 -17.63 11.62 18.98
CA PHE A 30 -17.47 12.00 17.56
C PHE A 30 -16.08 12.58 17.21
N ARG A 31 -15.25 12.93 18.20
CA ARG A 31 -13.87 13.40 18.01
C ARG A 31 -12.88 12.28 17.70
N ASP A 32 -13.30 11.03 17.81
CA ASP A 32 -12.44 9.85 17.67
C ASP A 32 -12.50 9.25 16.25
N GLU A 33 -13.23 9.89 15.33
CA GLU A 33 -13.32 9.53 13.91
C GLU A 33 -12.86 10.66 12.99
N ALA A 34 -12.41 10.28 11.80
CA ALA A 34 -12.07 11.19 10.73
C ALA A 34 -12.58 10.63 9.39
N SER A 35 -12.59 11.47 8.36
CA SER A 35 -13.00 11.10 7.01
C SER A 35 -11.91 11.38 5.99
N GLY A 36 -11.95 10.62 4.90
CA GLY A 36 -11.10 10.82 3.74
C GLY A 36 -11.76 10.27 2.47
N VAL A 37 -11.08 10.41 1.34
CA VAL A 37 -11.55 9.90 0.04
C VAL A 37 -10.68 8.70 -0.36
N ASN A 38 -11.33 7.58 -0.63
CA ASN A 38 -10.66 6.36 -1.10
C ASN A 38 -10.24 6.51 -2.56
N ALA A 39 -8.98 6.82 -2.83
CA ALA A 39 -8.51 7.12 -4.18
C ALA A 39 -7.34 6.22 -4.62
N SER A 40 -7.14 5.05 -4.00
CA SER A 40 -5.97 4.23 -4.28
C SER A 40 -6.23 2.72 -4.14
N PRO A 41 -5.61 1.88 -5.00
CA PRO A 41 -4.86 2.27 -6.20
C PRO A 41 -5.81 2.76 -7.31
N GLN A 42 -5.42 3.78 -8.07
CA GLN A 42 -6.12 4.15 -9.30
C GLN A 42 -5.15 4.09 -10.47
N THR A 43 -5.62 3.56 -11.59
CA THR A 43 -4.82 3.47 -12.83
C THR A 43 -5.38 4.40 -13.88
N VAL A 44 -4.49 5.14 -14.53
CA VAL A 44 -4.79 5.99 -15.67
C VAL A 44 -4.88 5.10 -16.91
N GLN A 45 -5.97 5.21 -17.69
CA GLN A 45 -6.05 4.50 -18.97
C GLN A 45 -5.03 5.09 -19.95
N SER A 46 -4.38 4.22 -20.73
CA SER A 46 -3.57 4.63 -21.87
C SER A 46 -3.92 3.79 -23.09
N GLY A 47 -4.08 4.44 -24.23
CA GLY A 47 -4.24 3.82 -25.54
C GLY A 47 -3.11 4.22 -26.48
N THR A 48 -3.02 3.54 -27.61
CA THR A 48 -2.06 3.88 -28.66
C THR A 48 -2.72 3.89 -30.02
N ILE A 49 -2.38 4.89 -30.85
CA ILE A 49 -2.72 4.96 -32.26
C ILE A 49 -1.43 4.70 -33.03
N THR A 50 -1.42 3.69 -33.89
CA THR A 50 -0.28 3.41 -34.77
C THR A 50 -0.62 3.83 -36.19
N VAL A 51 0.18 4.70 -36.78
CA VAL A 51 0.09 5.07 -38.19
C VAL A 51 0.83 4.01 -39.01
N THR A 52 0.08 3.15 -39.70
CA THR A 52 0.63 1.98 -40.40
C THR A 52 1.10 2.31 -41.83
N ALA A 53 0.56 3.36 -42.43
CA ALA A 53 0.99 3.88 -43.73
C ALA A 53 0.78 5.40 -43.82
N ALA A 54 1.47 6.02 -44.78
CA ALA A 54 1.37 7.46 -45.04
C ALA A 54 0.84 7.71 -46.45
N THR A 55 -0.21 8.53 -46.52
CA THR A 55 -0.86 8.98 -47.75
C THR A 55 -0.92 10.50 -47.71
N ASN A 56 -0.43 11.12 -48.79
CA ASN A 56 -0.37 12.57 -48.92
C ASN A 56 -1.76 13.19 -49.05
N SER A 57 -1.95 14.37 -48.47
CA SER A 57 -3.19 15.15 -48.56
C SER A 57 -4.44 14.38 -48.10
N LYS A 58 -4.25 13.42 -47.19
CA LYS A 58 -5.30 12.59 -46.62
C LYS A 58 -5.69 13.11 -45.23
N VAL A 59 -6.97 13.01 -44.91
CA VAL A 59 -7.47 13.27 -43.56
C VAL A 59 -7.39 11.99 -42.75
N TYR A 60 -6.63 12.02 -41.67
CA TYR A 60 -6.56 10.98 -40.65
C TYR A 60 -7.49 11.38 -39.51
N THR A 61 -8.46 10.53 -39.18
CA THR A 61 -9.44 10.80 -38.13
C THR A 61 -9.41 9.72 -37.06
N GLU A 62 -9.26 10.15 -35.82
CA GLU A 62 -9.43 9.33 -34.63
C GLU A 62 -10.66 9.82 -33.87
N THR A 63 -11.54 8.92 -33.43
CA THR A 63 -12.69 9.25 -32.60
C THR A 63 -12.37 8.95 -31.14
N ILE A 64 -12.37 9.97 -30.27
CA ILE A 64 -12.16 9.82 -28.82
C ILE A 64 -13.44 10.24 -28.08
N ASN A 65 -14.01 9.34 -27.28
CA ASN A 65 -15.30 9.56 -26.59
C ASN A 65 -16.44 10.01 -27.54
N GLY A 66 -16.43 9.54 -28.79
CA GLY A 66 -17.41 9.93 -29.81
C GLY A 66 -17.15 11.30 -30.47
N ILE A 67 -16.02 11.94 -30.19
CA ILE A 67 -15.58 13.19 -30.82
C ILE A 67 -14.49 12.88 -31.84
N ASP A 68 -14.72 13.27 -33.09
CA ASP A 68 -13.76 13.10 -34.17
C ASP A 68 -12.66 14.16 -34.09
N VAL A 69 -11.42 13.71 -34.05
CA VAL A 69 -10.22 14.53 -34.14
C VAL A 69 -9.52 14.20 -35.44
N SER A 70 -9.37 15.21 -36.29
CA SER A 70 -8.80 15.03 -37.62
C SER A 70 -7.50 15.80 -37.81
N TYR A 71 -6.54 15.17 -38.49
CA TYR A 71 -5.34 15.82 -39.02
C TYR A 71 -5.26 15.59 -40.53
N THR A 72 -5.07 16.65 -41.30
CA THR A 72 -4.86 16.55 -42.75
C THR A 72 -3.37 16.58 -43.04
N SER A 73 -2.84 15.51 -43.61
CA SER A 73 -1.44 15.44 -44.02
C SER A 73 -1.15 16.37 -45.19
N ASP A 74 0.10 16.79 -45.36
CA ASP A 74 0.50 17.65 -46.47
C ASP A 74 0.87 16.81 -47.72
N ALA A 75 1.51 17.42 -48.71
CA ALA A 75 1.88 16.76 -49.96
C ALA A 75 3.15 15.87 -49.84
N SER A 76 3.77 15.74 -48.67
CA SER A 76 5.01 14.99 -48.46
C SER A 76 5.03 14.30 -47.10
N ALA A 77 3.91 13.65 -46.76
CA ALA A 77 3.66 13.10 -45.45
C ALA A 77 4.46 11.84 -45.15
N THR A 78 5.10 11.80 -43.99
CA THR A 78 5.63 10.58 -43.36
C THR A 78 4.73 10.11 -42.23
N THR A 79 4.81 8.82 -41.87
CA THR A 79 4.05 8.28 -40.71
C THR A 79 4.39 8.99 -39.41
N THR A 80 5.62 9.50 -39.28
CA THR A 80 6.05 10.28 -38.12
C THR A 80 5.43 11.67 -38.09
N GLU A 81 5.35 12.37 -39.22
CA GLU A 81 4.67 13.66 -39.32
C GLU A 81 3.17 13.53 -39.08
N ILE A 82 2.55 12.46 -39.58
CA ILE A 82 1.13 12.17 -39.34
C ILE A 82 0.87 11.92 -37.86
N ALA A 83 1.68 11.09 -37.20
CA ALA A 83 1.55 10.82 -35.77
C ALA A 83 1.73 12.11 -34.94
N ALA A 84 2.74 12.93 -35.25
CA ALA A 84 2.98 14.20 -34.58
C ALA A 84 1.81 15.19 -34.79
N GLY A 85 1.31 15.29 -36.03
CA GLY A 85 0.17 16.12 -36.39
C GLY A 85 -1.12 15.69 -35.68
N LEU A 86 -1.39 14.39 -35.62
CA LEU A 86 -2.55 13.83 -34.93
C LEU A 86 -2.47 14.05 -33.42
N ALA A 87 -1.30 13.84 -32.79
CA ALA A 87 -1.11 14.15 -31.37
C ALA A 87 -1.34 15.64 -31.07
N ALA A 88 -0.86 16.53 -31.93
CA ALA A 88 -1.10 17.96 -31.81
C ALA A 88 -2.59 18.30 -31.96
N ALA A 89 -3.31 17.69 -32.90
CA ALA A 89 -4.74 17.86 -33.09
C ALA A 89 -5.54 17.40 -31.86
N ILE A 90 -5.21 16.24 -31.28
CA ILE A 90 -5.85 15.72 -30.06
C ILE A 90 -5.69 16.70 -28.89
N ASN A 91 -4.48 17.23 -28.70
CA ASN A 91 -4.23 18.20 -27.62
C ASN A 91 -4.86 19.59 -27.89
N ALA A 92 -5.14 19.92 -29.16
CA ALA A 92 -5.78 21.17 -29.54
C ALA A 92 -7.31 21.13 -29.38
N GLU A 93 -7.94 19.97 -29.58
CA GLU A 93 -9.40 19.80 -29.50
C GLU A 93 -9.92 20.04 -28.08
N PRO A 94 -10.70 21.10 -27.83
CA PRO A 94 -11.16 21.47 -26.49
C PRO A 94 -11.97 20.41 -25.76
N LEU A 95 -12.79 19.62 -26.47
CA LEU A 95 -13.63 18.58 -25.87
C LEU A 95 -12.86 17.32 -25.51
N VAL A 96 -11.72 17.08 -26.16
CA VAL A 96 -10.89 15.88 -25.96
C VAL A 96 -9.74 16.16 -24.99
N ARG A 97 -9.07 17.31 -25.10
CA ARG A 97 -7.94 17.70 -24.25
C ARG A 97 -8.27 17.82 -22.75
N GLY A 98 -9.55 17.89 -22.38
CA GLY A 98 -10.00 17.86 -20.99
C GLY A 98 -9.99 16.47 -20.36
N TYR A 99 -9.93 15.42 -21.20
CA TYR A 99 -9.95 14.02 -20.78
C TYR A 99 -8.63 13.29 -21.00
N VAL A 100 -7.90 13.63 -22.08
CA VAL A 100 -6.67 12.93 -22.47
C VAL A 100 -5.56 13.91 -22.86
N SER A 101 -4.33 13.43 -22.83
CA SER A 101 -3.16 14.04 -23.46
C SER A 101 -2.51 13.05 -24.41
N ALA A 102 -2.06 13.53 -25.57
CA ALA A 102 -1.42 12.72 -26.59
C ALA A 102 0.05 13.09 -26.79
N VAL A 103 0.92 12.09 -26.94
CA VAL A 103 2.35 12.26 -27.24
C VAL A 103 2.72 11.33 -28.40
N ALA A 104 3.32 11.88 -29.44
CA ALA A 104 3.82 11.10 -30.57
C ALA A 104 5.29 10.70 -30.40
N ALA A 105 5.61 9.47 -30.75
CA ALA A 105 6.97 8.96 -30.88
C ALA A 105 7.05 8.07 -32.14
N VAL A 106 7.82 8.52 -33.13
CA VAL A 106 7.88 7.86 -34.45
C VAL A 106 6.46 7.75 -35.04
N ALA A 107 5.98 6.57 -35.40
CA ALA A 107 4.66 6.34 -35.99
C ALA A 107 3.56 6.03 -34.95
N VAL A 108 3.86 6.13 -33.65
CA VAL A 108 2.92 5.79 -32.58
C VAL A 108 2.55 7.04 -31.80
N VAL A 109 1.26 7.24 -31.59
CA VAL A 109 0.72 8.23 -30.66
C VAL A 109 0.27 7.51 -29.40
N THR A 110 0.86 7.85 -28.25
CA THR A 110 0.37 7.40 -26.94
C THR A 110 -0.64 8.41 -26.43
N VAL A 111 -1.87 7.97 -26.20
CA VAL A 111 -2.96 8.76 -25.62
C VAL A 111 -3.16 8.33 -24.17
N THR A 112 -3.07 9.25 -23.23
CA THR A 112 -3.13 8.96 -21.79
C THR A 112 -4.25 9.79 -21.16
N ALA A 113 -5.10 9.16 -20.35
CA ALA A 113 -6.13 9.89 -19.61
C ALA A 113 -5.49 10.90 -18.64
N LEU A 114 -6.18 12.01 -18.40
CA LEU A 114 -5.73 12.99 -17.40
C LEU A 114 -6.13 12.59 -15.98
N TRP A 115 -7.18 11.78 -15.84
CA TRP A 115 -7.78 11.43 -14.56
C TRP A 115 -7.74 9.92 -14.34
N PRO A 116 -7.10 9.44 -13.26
CA PRO A 116 -7.11 8.02 -12.91
C PRO A 116 -8.52 7.48 -12.71
N GLY A 117 -8.76 6.23 -13.11
CA GLY A 117 -10.04 5.55 -12.94
C GLY A 117 -11.18 6.01 -13.86
N ILE A 118 -10.97 7.05 -14.69
CA ILE A 118 -11.91 7.45 -15.73
C ILE A 118 -11.51 6.79 -17.04
N ALA A 119 -12.39 5.96 -17.59
CA ALA A 119 -12.17 5.35 -18.89
C ALA A 119 -12.49 6.33 -20.02
N PHE A 120 -11.79 6.20 -21.15
CA PHE A 120 -12.14 6.84 -22.41
C PHE A 120 -12.24 5.78 -23.51
N THR A 121 -12.99 6.09 -24.56
CA THR A 121 -13.07 5.24 -25.75
C THR A 121 -12.25 5.82 -26.89
N MET A 122 -11.70 4.93 -27.70
CA MET A 122 -10.95 5.27 -28.91
C MET A 122 -11.38 4.34 -30.04
N SER A 123 -11.53 4.89 -31.23
CA SER A 123 -11.78 4.12 -32.42
C SER A 123 -11.33 4.89 -33.64
N ASP A 124 -10.76 4.18 -34.59
CA ASP A 124 -10.50 4.66 -35.93
C ASP A 124 -11.45 3.99 -36.95
N VAL A 125 -11.64 4.64 -38.09
CA VAL A 125 -12.31 4.06 -39.27
C VAL A 125 -11.35 3.99 -40.46
N ASP A 126 -10.08 4.33 -40.24
CA ASP A 126 -9.08 4.51 -41.28
C ASP A 126 -8.17 3.28 -41.32
N ALA A 127 -8.11 2.61 -42.47
CA ALA A 127 -7.27 1.43 -42.66
C ALA A 127 -5.76 1.67 -42.47
N GLU A 128 -5.31 2.93 -42.46
CA GLU A 128 -3.91 3.33 -42.19
C GLU A 128 -3.65 3.69 -40.73
N LEU A 129 -4.67 3.62 -39.89
CA LEU A 129 -4.56 3.71 -38.44
C LEU A 129 -4.79 2.34 -37.82
N THR A 130 -4.21 2.13 -36.66
CA THR A 130 -4.53 0.99 -35.81
C THR A 130 -4.57 1.49 -34.39
N THR A 131 -5.79 1.56 -33.87
CA THR A 131 -6.03 2.02 -32.51
C THR A 131 -6.15 0.86 -31.53
N VAL A 132 -5.42 0.99 -30.42
CA VAL A 132 -5.51 0.12 -29.25
C VAL A 132 -5.99 0.96 -28.09
N GLU A 133 -7.28 0.80 -27.75
CA GLU A 133 -8.00 1.64 -26.77
C GLU A 133 -7.45 1.52 -25.33
N ALA A 134 -7.02 0.33 -24.93
CA ALA A 134 -6.56 0.07 -23.56
C ALA A 134 -5.27 -0.78 -23.54
N VAL A 135 -4.14 -0.15 -23.83
CA VAL A 135 -2.82 -0.73 -23.51
C VAL A 135 -2.66 -0.85 -22.00
N THR A 136 -3.16 0.14 -21.26
CA THR A 136 -3.41 0.06 -19.82
C THR A 136 -4.86 0.45 -19.58
N ALA A 137 -5.63 -0.38 -18.88
CA ALA A 137 -7.03 -0.08 -18.58
C ALA A 137 -7.15 0.89 -17.39
N ALA A 138 -8.18 1.75 -17.41
CA ALA A 138 -8.56 2.49 -16.22
C ALA A 138 -8.97 1.51 -15.10
N ALA A 139 -8.49 1.76 -13.89
CA ALA A 139 -8.91 1.02 -12.71
C ALA A 139 -9.33 2.00 -11.62
N SER A 140 -10.50 1.77 -11.03
CA SER A 140 -10.97 2.50 -9.87
C SER A 140 -10.23 2.06 -8.60
N ALA A 141 -10.34 2.85 -7.52
CA ALA A 141 -9.83 2.46 -6.22
C ALA A 141 -10.38 1.09 -5.77
N ASN A 142 -9.59 0.36 -4.98
CA ASN A 142 -10.10 -0.84 -4.33
C ASN A 142 -11.11 -0.45 -3.27
N ALA A 143 -12.22 -1.19 -3.15
CA ALA A 143 -13.17 -0.99 -2.06
C ALA A 143 -12.47 -1.14 -0.69
N VAL A 144 -12.96 -0.42 0.32
CA VAL A 144 -12.42 -0.50 1.69
C VAL A 144 -13.44 -1.22 2.57
N PRO A 145 -13.24 -2.50 2.91
CA PRO A 145 -14.12 -3.22 3.83
C PRO A 145 -14.09 -2.57 5.21
N PHE A 146 -15.15 -2.76 6.01
CA PHE A 146 -15.20 -2.25 7.37
C PHE A 146 -14.22 -2.96 8.32
N GLY A 147 -13.82 -2.29 9.39
CA GLY A 147 -12.89 -2.80 10.40
C GLY A 147 -11.50 -3.14 9.86
N ARG A 148 -11.06 -2.47 8.80
CA ARG A 148 -9.75 -2.66 8.16
C ARG A 148 -8.82 -1.50 8.38
N ALA A 149 -7.52 -1.76 8.43
CA ALA A 149 -6.50 -0.74 8.52
C ALA A 149 -6.55 0.20 7.29
N VAL A 150 -6.64 1.50 7.56
CA VAL A 150 -6.68 2.57 6.57
C VAL A 150 -5.39 3.37 6.64
N ILE A 151 -4.80 3.65 5.48
CA ILE A 151 -3.54 4.38 5.37
C ILE A 151 -3.71 5.70 4.62
N SER A 152 -2.83 6.65 4.90
CA SER A 152 -2.71 7.93 4.22
C SER A 152 -1.99 7.77 2.87
N LYS A 153 -2.57 8.37 1.83
CA LYS A 153 -1.95 8.55 0.51
C LYS A 153 -1.60 10.01 0.21
N GLY A 154 -1.66 10.87 1.23
CA GLY A 154 -1.48 12.31 1.09
C GLY A 154 -2.80 13.06 1.03
N ARG A 155 -2.80 14.22 0.34
CA ARG A 155 -3.97 15.09 0.22
C ARG A 155 -4.15 15.47 -1.24
N VAL A 156 -5.40 15.77 -1.61
CA VAL A 156 -5.69 16.36 -2.91
C VAL A 156 -5.03 17.74 -2.97
N SER A 157 -4.28 18.02 -4.05
CA SER A 157 -3.65 19.33 -4.24
C SER A 157 -4.72 20.43 -4.27
N GLY A 158 -4.58 21.44 -3.41
CA GLY A 158 -5.51 22.57 -3.34
C GLY A 158 -6.84 22.27 -2.63
N ALA A 159 -7.02 21.08 -2.06
CA ALA A 159 -8.18 20.76 -1.23
C ALA A 159 -7.76 20.23 0.15
N THR A 160 -8.71 20.25 1.10
CA THR A 160 -8.47 19.78 2.47
C THR A 160 -8.60 18.27 2.62
N ASP A 161 -9.14 17.59 1.60
CA ASP A 161 -9.51 16.18 1.70
C ASP A 161 -8.28 15.26 1.76
N GLN A 162 -8.31 14.41 2.78
CA GLN A 162 -7.30 13.38 3.02
C GLN A 162 -7.54 12.22 2.04
N LEU A 163 -6.53 11.87 1.26
CA LEU A 163 -6.57 10.67 0.42
C LEU A 163 -6.23 9.46 1.28
N VAL A 164 -7.06 8.43 1.18
CA VAL A 164 -6.93 7.20 1.95
C VAL A 164 -6.96 5.97 1.06
N ALA A 165 -6.46 4.87 1.59
CA ALA A 165 -6.50 3.55 0.95
C ALA A 165 -6.60 2.44 1.99
N LEU A 166 -7.01 1.25 1.55
CA LEU A 166 -6.82 0.02 2.32
C LEU A 166 -5.32 -0.26 2.49
N ALA A 167 -4.90 -0.68 3.67
CA ALA A 167 -3.52 -1.11 3.88
C ALA A 167 -3.21 -2.37 3.06
N ASP A 168 -2.24 -2.26 2.16
CA ASP A 168 -1.79 -3.34 1.27
C ASP A 168 -0.31 -3.12 0.88
N ALA A 169 0.40 -4.20 0.62
CA ALA A 169 1.83 -4.20 0.26
C ALA A 169 2.12 -3.40 -0.99
N SER A 170 1.19 -3.30 -1.96
CA SER A 170 1.38 -2.49 -3.18
C SER A 170 1.58 -0.99 -2.89
N HIS A 171 1.27 -0.53 -1.68
CA HIS A 171 1.45 0.85 -1.27
C HIS A 171 2.79 1.12 -0.58
N PHE A 172 3.57 0.08 -0.32
CA PHE A 172 4.83 0.17 0.38
C PHE A 172 5.97 -0.38 -0.46
N THR A 173 7.12 0.25 -0.30
CA THR A 173 8.40 -0.24 -0.79
C THR A 173 9.20 -0.76 0.39
N ALA A 174 10.00 -1.80 0.17
CA ALA A 174 10.88 -2.31 1.23
C ALA A 174 11.83 -1.21 1.69
N GLN A 175 12.00 -1.08 3.01
CA GLN A 175 12.98 -0.17 3.56
C GLN A 175 14.38 -0.76 3.32
N VAL A 176 15.31 0.07 2.86
CA VAL A 176 16.69 -0.36 2.56
C VAL A 176 17.67 0.57 3.27
N VAL A 177 18.51 -0.02 4.11
CA VAL A 177 19.57 0.66 4.86
C VAL A 177 20.91 0.11 4.40
N THR A 178 21.81 1.01 4.02
CA THR A 178 23.19 0.66 3.68
C THR A 178 24.13 1.15 4.76
N VAL A 179 25.13 0.35 5.08
CA VAL A 179 26.17 0.67 6.05
C VAL A 179 27.51 0.57 5.35
N THR A 180 28.25 1.69 5.35
CA THR A 180 29.58 1.79 4.75
C THR A 180 30.61 2.06 5.84
N PRO A 181 31.56 1.13 6.09
CA PRO A 181 32.70 1.39 6.96
C PRO A 181 33.64 2.42 6.32
N SER A 182 33.93 3.48 7.06
CA SER A 182 34.94 4.50 6.71
C SER A 182 36.24 4.14 7.42
N GLY A 183 36.98 3.23 6.80
CA GLY A 183 38.17 2.60 7.36
C GLY A 183 37.94 1.13 7.74
N TYR A 184 39.03 0.40 7.89
CA TYR A 184 39.02 -1.03 8.22
C TYR A 184 40.17 -1.36 9.16
N VAL A 185 39.87 -2.09 10.23
CA VAL A 185 40.86 -2.53 11.22
C VAL A 185 40.73 -4.03 11.38
N ALA A 186 41.71 -4.78 10.85
CA ALA A 186 41.79 -6.22 11.01
C ALA A 186 41.81 -6.60 12.51
N GLY A 187 41.07 -7.64 12.90
CA GLY A 187 40.93 -8.06 14.29
C GLY A 187 39.97 -7.23 15.16
N ALA A 188 39.43 -6.11 14.66
CA ALA A 188 38.38 -5.37 15.38
C ALA A 188 37.04 -6.11 15.33
N VAL A 189 36.26 -6.05 16.40
CA VAL A 189 34.94 -6.70 16.46
C VAL A 189 33.87 -5.70 16.03
N MET A 190 33.25 -6.00 14.89
CA MET A 190 32.11 -5.26 14.35
C MET A 190 30.83 -5.79 14.98
N GLU A 191 29.95 -4.90 15.43
CA GLU A 191 28.66 -5.24 16.00
C GLU A 191 27.55 -4.44 15.32
N ALA A 192 26.51 -5.14 14.87
CA ALA A 192 25.34 -4.57 14.21
C ALA A 192 24.07 -5.01 14.94
N THR A 193 23.37 -4.08 15.57
CA THR A 193 22.07 -4.33 16.20
C THR A 193 20.95 -3.83 15.29
N ILE A 194 20.03 -4.72 14.93
CA ILE A 194 18.83 -4.41 14.15
C ILE A 194 17.69 -4.20 15.13
N VAL A 195 16.97 -3.09 14.95
CA VAL A 195 15.87 -2.66 15.80
C VAL A 195 14.64 -2.48 14.94
N GLU A 196 13.56 -3.21 15.22
CA GLU A 196 12.26 -2.94 14.63
C GLU A 196 11.67 -1.68 15.27
N VAL A 197 11.14 -0.78 14.44
CA VAL A 197 10.61 0.51 14.87
C VAL A 197 9.09 0.48 14.69
N ARG A 198 8.38 0.35 15.81
CA ARG A 198 6.90 0.36 15.85
C ARG A 198 6.42 1.71 16.35
N GLY A 199 6.34 2.71 15.47
CA GLY A 199 6.01 4.08 15.86
C GLY A 199 7.04 4.65 16.85
N THR A 200 6.70 4.69 18.14
CA THR A 200 7.62 5.16 19.20
C THR A 200 8.37 4.01 19.90
N GLU A 201 7.93 2.77 19.73
CA GLU A 201 8.58 1.60 20.30
C GLU A 201 9.79 1.19 19.45
N ARG A 202 10.89 0.85 20.12
CA ARG A 202 12.13 0.34 19.51
C ARG A 202 12.43 -1.02 20.11
N ILE A 203 12.34 -2.07 19.31
CA ILE A 203 12.47 -3.46 19.76
C ILE A 203 13.71 -4.08 19.09
N PRO A 204 14.77 -4.40 19.84
CA PRO A 204 15.92 -5.12 19.29
C PRO A 204 15.48 -6.50 18.77
N VAL A 205 15.80 -6.80 17.51
CA VAL A 205 15.41 -8.04 16.83
C VAL A 205 16.58 -9.01 16.73
N ALA A 206 17.77 -8.50 16.40
CA ALA A 206 18.98 -9.32 16.28
C ALA A 206 20.23 -8.47 16.55
N THR A 207 21.34 -9.11 16.95
CA THR A 207 22.63 -8.45 17.12
C THR A 207 23.77 -9.31 16.59
N GLY A 208 24.21 -9.00 15.37
CA GLY A 208 25.32 -9.70 14.74
C GLY A 208 26.67 -9.20 15.25
N LYS A 209 27.60 -10.11 15.49
CA LYS A 209 28.98 -9.78 15.89
C LYS A 209 29.97 -10.57 15.05
N PHE A 210 30.97 -9.90 14.51
CA PHE A 210 32.03 -10.57 13.75
C PHE A 210 33.40 -9.95 14.02
N THR A 211 34.40 -10.80 14.26
CA THR A 211 35.79 -10.35 14.39
C THR A 211 36.36 -10.16 12.98
N SER A 212 36.72 -8.92 12.65
CA SER A 212 37.21 -8.55 11.33
C SER A 212 38.40 -9.41 10.91
N ALA A 213 38.35 -9.93 9.69
CA ALA A 213 39.39 -10.74 9.06
C ALA A 213 40.64 -9.89 8.69
N THR A 214 41.36 -10.26 7.63
CA THR A 214 42.44 -9.42 7.08
C THR A 214 41.95 -8.48 5.99
N ASP A 215 40.76 -8.72 5.45
CA ASP A 215 40.11 -7.89 4.43
C ASP A 215 38.63 -7.60 4.76
N LEU A 216 38.15 -6.46 4.26
CA LEU A 216 36.81 -5.97 4.53
C LEU A 216 35.71 -6.86 3.92
N VAL A 217 35.95 -7.45 2.73
CA VAL A 217 34.95 -8.25 2.01
C VAL A 217 34.59 -9.49 2.82
N THR A 218 35.60 -10.24 3.27
CA THR A 218 35.44 -11.42 4.12
C THR A 218 34.80 -11.05 5.46
N SER A 219 35.17 -9.89 6.01
CA SER A 219 34.62 -9.42 7.28
C SER A 219 33.13 -9.10 7.19
N LEU A 220 32.69 -8.43 6.12
CA LEU A 220 31.27 -8.13 5.89
C LEU A 220 30.47 -9.40 5.57
N ALA A 221 31.03 -10.34 4.80
CA ALA A 221 30.38 -11.62 4.52
C ALA A 221 30.17 -12.46 5.80
N GLY A 222 31.15 -12.45 6.71
CA GLY A 222 31.04 -13.08 8.02
C GLY A 222 29.97 -12.44 8.89
N LEU A 223 29.92 -11.11 8.94
CA LEU A 223 28.88 -10.37 9.67
C LEU A 223 27.48 -10.61 9.10
N VAL A 224 27.31 -10.63 7.77
CA VAL A 224 26.04 -10.97 7.10
C VAL A 224 25.58 -12.37 7.50
N THR A 225 26.50 -13.33 7.52
CA THR A 225 26.19 -14.72 7.92
C THR A 225 25.69 -14.77 9.36
N ASP A 226 26.39 -14.13 10.29
CA ASP A 226 26.00 -14.08 11.69
C ASP A 226 24.66 -13.37 11.90
N LEU A 227 24.43 -12.26 11.19
CA LEU A 227 23.16 -11.53 11.20
C LEU A 227 22.00 -12.39 10.72
N ASN A 228 22.11 -13.01 9.55
CA ASN A 228 21.03 -13.83 8.98
C ASN A 228 20.75 -15.10 9.78
N LEU A 229 21.70 -15.59 10.60
CA LEU A 229 21.45 -16.68 11.55
C LEU A 229 20.62 -16.24 12.76
N GLN A 230 20.73 -14.96 13.16
CA GLN A 230 20.02 -14.43 14.33
C GLN A 230 18.70 -13.75 13.98
N LEU A 231 18.57 -13.23 12.76
CA LEU A 231 17.37 -12.55 12.30
C LEU A 231 16.20 -13.55 12.19
N PRO A 232 15.05 -13.28 12.83
CA PRO A 232 13.84 -14.06 12.63
C PRO A 232 13.40 -14.00 11.17
N ALA A 233 12.77 -15.07 10.68
CA ALA A 233 12.15 -15.05 9.36
C ALA A 233 11.11 -13.93 9.26
N ASN A 234 11.02 -13.31 8.08
CA ASN A 234 10.09 -12.21 7.78
C ASN A 234 10.37 -10.95 8.60
N SER A 235 11.65 -10.60 8.74
CA SER A 235 12.08 -9.37 9.41
C SER A 235 12.93 -8.54 8.45
N VAL A 236 14.25 -8.73 8.49
CA VAL A 236 15.24 -8.03 7.69
C VAL A 236 16.18 -9.07 7.10
N LEU A 237 16.58 -8.87 5.85
CA LEU A 237 17.61 -9.65 5.19
C LEU A 237 18.90 -8.84 5.12
N ALA A 238 20.01 -9.42 5.60
CA ALA A 238 21.34 -8.87 5.43
C ALA A 238 22.02 -9.42 4.17
N SER A 239 22.70 -8.55 3.45
CA SER A 239 23.53 -8.88 2.29
C SER A 239 24.72 -7.93 2.23
N ASN A 240 25.76 -8.26 1.48
CA ASN A 240 26.89 -7.35 1.28
C ASN A 240 27.37 -7.31 -0.16
N SER A 241 27.96 -6.17 -0.51
CA SER A 241 28.90 -6.04 -1.60
C SER A 241 30.33 -6.02 -1.06
N ALA A 242 31.31 -5.70 -1.89
CA ALA A 242 32.71 -5.61 -1.46
C ALA A 242 32.94 -4.59 -0.33
N THR A 243 32.18 -3.48 -0.30
CA THR A 243 32.42 -2.36 0.63
C THR A 243 31.20 -1.91 1.43
N VAL A 244 30.03 -2.49 1.17
CA VAL A 244 28.76 -2.04 1.75
C VAL A 244 27.97 -3.23 2.28
N LEU A 245 27.51 -3.13 3.52
CA LEU A 245 26.46 -3.99 4.09
C LEU A 245 25.10 -3.37 3.72
N THR A 246 24.20 -4.18 3.16
CA THR A 246 22.84 -3.78 2.78
C THR A 246 21.84 -4.61 3.57
N LEU A 247 20.94 -3.91 4.25
CA LEU A 247 19.85 -4.47 5.05
C LEU A 247 18.54 -4.08 4.38
N THR A 248 17.68 -5.05 4.11
CA THR A 248 16.41 -4.85 3.40
C THR A 248 15.26 -5.46 4.20
N SER A 249 14.16 -4.73 4.41
CA SER A 249 12.98 -5.32 5.06
C SER A 249 12.40 -6.43 4.18
N GLU A 250 12.09 -7.58 4.78
CA GLU A 250 11.45 -8.69 4.06
C GLU A 250 9.94 -8.47 3.92
N VAL A 251 9.34 -7.77 4.89
CA VAL A 251 7.91 -7.45 4.92
C VAL A 251 7.70 -6.00 4.46
N SER A 252 6.74 -5.80 3.57
CA SER A 252 6.34 -4.47 3.09
C SER A 252 5.65 -3.69 4.21
N GLY A 253 6.11 -2.46 4.45
CA GLY A 253 5.60 -1.61 5.53
C GLY A 253 6.27 -1.82 6.89
N LEU A 254 7.23 -2.74 7.00
CA LEU A 254 8.05 -2.91 8.20
C LEU A 254 9.14 -1.85 8.27
N GLU A 255 9.17 -1.09 9.37
CA GLU A 255 10.20 -0.09 9.62
C GLU A 255 11.28 -0.66 10.56
N PHE A 256 12.55 -0.42 10.24
CA PHE A 256 13.67 -0.81 11.08
C PHE A 256 14.77 0.26 11.13
N ALA A 257 15.62 0.14 12.14
CA ALA A 257 16.82 0.93 12.33
C ALA A 257 18.02 0.01 12.59
N VAL A 258 19.21 0.52 12.30
CA VAL A 258 20.47 -0.21 12.43
C VAL A 258 21.41 0.61 13.29
N GLU A 259 21.96 -0.02 14.32
CA GLU A 259 22.96 0.58 15.19
C GLU A 259 24.27 -0.18 15.04
N MET A 260 25.30 0.50 14.54
CA MET A 260 26.63 -0.05 14.36
C MET A 260 27.54 0.39 15.51
N ARG A 261 28.28 -0.56 16.09
CA ARG A 261 29.24 -0.30 17.16
C ARG A 261 30.50 -1.15 16.96
N ASN A 262 31.60 -0.71 17.57
CA ASN A 262 32.80 -1.52 17.73
C ASN A 262 32.85 -2.02 19.16
N SER A 263 32.90 -3.33 19.36
CA SER A 263 32.95 -3.91 20.70
C SER A 263 34.38 -4.21 21.16
N ALA A 264 35.36 -4.31 20.25
CA ALA A 264 36.79 -4.42 20.59
C ALA A 264 37.73 -4.10 19.40
N GLY A 265 39.03 -3.89 19.68
CA GLY A 265 40.12 -4.00 18.68
C GLY A 265 40.33 -2.82 17.72
N GLY A 266 39.66 -1.68 17.92
CA GLY A 266 39.83 -0.48 17.08
C GLY A 266 38.54 0.35 17.01
N SER A 267 38.55 1.44 16.23
CA SER A 267 37.36 2.26 16.01
C SER A 267 37.21 2.69 14.54
N PRO A 268 36.88 1.76 13.62
CA PRO A 268 36.35 2.16 12.32
C PRO A 268 35.03 2.93 12.53
N THR A 269 34.83 3.99 11.76
CA THR A 269 33.59 4.76 11.77
C THR A 269 32.63 4.19 10.73
N TYR A 270 31.34 4.10 11.05
CA TYR A 270 30.33 3.57 10.13
C TYR A 270 29.41 4.70 9.66
N THR A 271 29.20 4.79 8.36
CA THR A 271 28.19 5.66 7.77
C THR A 271 26.95 4.84 7.48
N VAL A 272 25.84 5.17 8.14
CA VAL A 272 24.53 4.58 7.87
C VAL A 272 23.79 5.50 6.92
N ALA A 273 23.38 4.98 5.76
CA ALA A 273 22.62 5.69 4.77
C ALA A 273 21.31 4.96 4.45
N TYR A 274 20.26 5.72 4.20
CA TYR A 274 18.96 5.18 3.84
C TYR A 274 18.79 5.27 2.32
N THR A 275 18.86 4.14 1.62
CA THR A 275 18.57 4.09 0.18
C THR A 275 17.07 4.28 -0.03
N ASN A 276 16.27 3.55 0.75
CA ASN A 276 14.84 3.77 0.90
C ASN A 276 14.58 4.01 2.40
N GLY A 277 14.44 5.28 2.78
CA GLY A 277 14.33 5.68 4.18
C GLY A 277 12.94 5.54 4.80
N PRO A 278 12.84 5.73 6.13
CA PRO A 278 11.58 5.65 6.84
C PRO A 278 10.63 6.79 6.39
N SER A 279 9.48 6.42 5.83
CA SER A 279 8.49 7.33 5.27
C SER A 279 7.11 6.66 5.21
N ALA A 280 6.06 7.41 4.83
CA ALA A 280 4.73 6.83 4.64
C ALA A 280 4.68 5.79 3.49
N SER A 281 5.67 5.76 2.59
CA SER A 281 5.76 4.76 1.51
C SER A 281 6.65 3.56 1.85
N THR A 282 7.23 3.50 3.06
CA THR A 282 8.07 2.38 3.53
C THR A 282 7.61 1.80 4.87
N SER A 283 6.82 2.56 5.65
CA SER A 283 6.39 2.19 7.00
C SER A 283 4.89 2.31 7.19
N LEU A 284 4.26 1.19 7.59
CA LEU A 284 2.85 1.17 7.96
C LEU A 284 2.59 2.13 9.13
N HIS A 285 3.47 2.19 10.12
CA HIS A 285 3.29 3.05 11.30
C HIS A 285 3.23 4.54 10.97
N ARG A 286 3.89 4.96 9.90
CA ARG A 286 3.88 6.35 9.42
C ARG A 286 2.69 6.64 8.53
N ALA A 287 2.17 5.62 7.84
CA ALA A 287 1.04 5.74 6.93
C ALA A 287 -0.31 5.52 7.61
N LEU A 288 -0.37 4.72 8.68
CA LEU A 288 -1.61 4.31 9.34
C LEU A 288 -2.37 5.50 9.90
N LEU A 289 -3.63 5.65 9.48
CA LEU A 289 -4.55 6.66 9.96
C LEU A 289 -5.52 6.11 11.02
N GLY A 290 -5.92 4.84 10.87
CA GLY A 290 -6.92 4.23 11.73
C GLY A 290 -7.57 3.00 11.10
N PHE A 291 -8.79 2.69 11.52
CA PHE A 291 -9.55 1.54 11.03
C PHE A 291 -10.92 1.96 10.49
N SER A 292 -11.34 1.44 9.34
CA SER A 292 -12.60 1.81 8.70
C SER A 292 -13.81 1.51 9.60
N ARG A 293 -14.70 2.49 9.73
CA ARG A 293 -15.93 2.38 10.54
C ARG A 293 -17.07 1.86 9.70
N TYR A 294 -18.03 1.20 10.33
CA TYR A 294 -19.31 0.89 9.72
C TYR A 294 -20.10 2.16 9.37
N SER A 295 -20.71 2.16 8.18
CA SER A 295 -21.72 3.14 7.78
C SER A 295 -22.99 2.41 7.31
N ALA A 296 -24.13 2.78 7.91
CA ALA A 296 -25.44 2.24 7.53
C ALA A 296 -25.84 2.58 6.08
N THR A 297 -25.24 3.62 5.49
CA THR A 297 -25.49 4.01 4.09
C THR A 297 -24.77 3.12 3.08
N GLU A 298 -23.75 2.38 3.52
CA GLU A 298 -22.88 1.53 2.70
C GLU A 298 -23.05 0.05 3.07
N GLU A 299 -24.26 -0.33 3.50
CA GLU A 299 -24.61 -1.71 3.84
C GLU A 299 -24.52 -2.64 2.62
N ALA A 300 -24.22 -3.92 2.88
CA ALA A 300 -24.13 -4.93 1.83
C ALA A 300 -25.45 -5.01 1.05
N THR A 301 -25.40 -4.72 -0.25
CA THR A 301 -26.60 -4.57 -1.10
C THR A 301 -27.23 -5.88 -1.54
N SER A 302 -26.67 -7.03 -1.13
CA SER A 302 -27.25 -8.35 -1.40
C SER A 302 -27.04 -9.31 -0.22
N SER A 303 -28.00 -10.23 -0.04
CA SER A 303 -28.00 -11.22 1.05
C SER A 303 -26.84 -12.23 1.00
N ASN A 304 -26.05 -12.24 -0.09
CA ASN A 304 -24.91 -13.14 -0.31
C ASN A 304 -23.57 -12.37 -0.48
N ALA A 305 -23.57 -11.04 -0.32
CA ALA A 305 -22.34 -10.27 -0.34
C ALA A 305 -21.46 -10.69 0.84
N THR A 306 -20.20 -11.04 0.55
CA THR A 306 -19.29 -11.65 1.53
C THR A 306 -18.80 -10.65 2.57
N GLU A 307 -18.85 -9.34 2.29
CA GLU A 307 -18.51 -8.26 3.23
C GLU A 307 -19.05 -6.90 2.74
N ALA A 308 -19.49 -6.04 3.67
CA ALA A 308 -19.87 -4.65 3.36
C ALA A 308 -18.61 -3.74 3.34
N SER A 309 -18.61 -2.74 2.47
CA SER A 309 -17.42 -1.93 2.18
C SER A 309 -17.76 -0.54 1.66
N TYR A 310 -16.90 0.43 1.94
CA TYR A 310 -16.94 1.69 1.22
C TYR A 310 -16.60 1.48 -0.25
N PRO A 311 -17.34 2.13 -1.17
CA PRO A 311 -17.11 1.98 -2.60
C PRO A 311 -15.78 2.59 -3.02
N ALA A 312 -15.33 2.17 -4.21
CA ALA A 312 -14.23 2.82 -4.90
C ALA A 312 -14.50 4.33 -5.07
N ASN A 313 -13.49 5.18 -4.87
CA ASN A 313 -13.59 6.63 -5.08
C ASN A 313 -14.58 7.34 -4.13
N GLY A 314 -15.11 6.62 -3.12
CA GLY A 314 -16.06 7.14 -2.15
C GLY A 314 -15.41 7.73 -0.90
N GLY A 315 -16.21 8.44 -0.10
CA GLY A 315 -15.82 8.87 1.23
C GLY A 315 -15.72 7.68 2.18
N VAL A 316 -14.66 7.63 2.98
CA VAL A 316 -14.42 6.62 4.01
C VAL A 316 -14.39 7.31 5.36
N ILE A 317 -15.16 6.78 6.31
CA ILE A 317 -15.07 7.15 7.72
C ILE A 317 -14.20 6.10 8.42
N TYR A 318 -13.25 6.55 9.22
CA TYR A 318 -12.35 5.68 9.97
C TYR A 318 -12.17 6.16 11.41
N ALA A 319 -12.10 5.19 12.32
CA ALA A 319 -11.79 5.39 13.72
C ALA A 319 -10.29 5.64 13.90
N THR A 320 -9.95 6.74 14.55
CA THR A 320 -8.57 7.10 14.91
C THR A 320 -8.24 6.74 16.36
N LYS A 321 -9.27 6.65 17.22
CA LYS A 321 -9.19 6.35 18.65
C LYS A 321 -10.44 5.60 19.12
N GLY A 322 -10.43 5.06 20.33
CA GLY A 322 -11.58 4.37 20.93
C GLY A 322 -11.56 2.86 20.71
N SER A 323 -12.67 2.17 20.94
CA SER A 323 -12.74 0.71 20.86
C SER A 323 -13.66 0.28 19.72
N LEU A 324 -13.10 -0.37 18.70
CA LEU A 324 -13.79 -0.74 17.46
C LEU A 324 -13.86 -2.26 17.33
N PHE A 325 -14.98 -2.79 16.86
CA PHE A 325 -15.05 -4.19 16.42
C PHE A 325 -14.36 -4.34 15.07
N VAL A 326 -13.34 -5.19 15.00
CA VAL A 326 -12.61 -5.51 13.77
C VAL A 326 -12.79 -6.99 13.42
N ALA A 327 -12.65 -7.31 12.13
CA ALA A 327 -12.60 -8.71 11.72
C ALA A 327 -11.29 -9.33 12.22
N ALA A 328 -11.41 -10.43 12.97
CA ALA A 328 -10.28 -11.18 13.50
C ALA A 328 -10.48 -12.66 13.16
N ALA A 329 -9.54 -13.25 12.42
CA ALA A 329 -9.61 -14.67 12.08
C ALA A 329 -9.17 -15.59 13.23
N GLU A 330 -8.55 -15.01 14.25
CA GLU A 330 -7.96 -15.67 15.41
C GLU A 330 -8.62 -15.10 16.67
N ALA A 331 -8.68 -15.86 17.76
CA ALA A 331 -9.23 -15.39 19.04
C ALA A 331 -8.14 -14.66 19.83
N PRO A 332 -8.17 -13.32 19.95
CA PRO A 332 -7.14 -12.58 20.66
C PRO A 332 -7.33 -12.64 22.17
N THR A 333 -6.21 -12.62 22.90
CA THR A 333 -6.19 -12.30 24.33
C THR A 333 -5.95 -10.81 24.52
N GLU A 334 -6.55 -10.24 25.57
CA GLU A 334 -6.37 -8.82 25.90
C GLU A 334 -4.89 -8.44 26.05
N GLY A 335 -4.50 -7.33 25.41
CA GLY A 335 -3.14 -6.79 25.47
C GLY A 335 -2.11 -7.51 24.59
N GLU A 336 -2.51 -8.52 23.82
CA GLU A 336 -1.63 -9.13 22.81
C GLU A 336 -1.28 -8.15 21.69
N THR A 337 -0.18 -8.44 20.99
CA THR A 337 0.26 -7.64 19.86
C THR A 337 -0.72 -7.78 18.71
N VAL A 338 -1.10 -6.66 18.11
CA VAL A 338 -1.96 -6.62 16.93
C VAL A 338 -1.08 -6.62 15.69
N TYR A 339 -1.31 -7.57 14.78
CA TYR A 339 -0.65 -7.61 13.48
C TYR A 339 -1.64 -7.21 12.39
N VAL A 340 -1.19 -6.42 11.41
CA VAL A 340 -1.98 -6.07 10.23
C VAL A 340 -1.48 -6.84 9.03
N GLU A 341 -2.40 -7.48 8.31
CA GLU A 341 -2.12 -8.19 7.06
C GLU A 341 -1.92 -7.21 5.90
N MET A 342 -0.76 -7.33 5.25
CA MET A 342 -0.35 -6.48 4.14
C MET A 342 -0.46 -7.21 2.81
N ALA A 343 -0.77 -8.50 2.75
CA ALA A 343 -0.98 -9.18 1.47
C ALA A 343 -2.24 -8.66 0.76
N ALA A 344 -2.14 -8.49 -0.56
CA ALA A 344 -3.26 -8.10 -1.40
C ALA A 344 -4.39 -9.14 -1.38
N GLY A 345 -5.62 -8.67 -1.54
CA GLY A 345 -6.82 -9.50 -1.65
C GLY A 345 -7.71 -9.40 -0.41
N ALA A 346 -8.51 -10.46 -0.18
CA ALA A 346 -9.62 -10.44 0.79
C ALA A 346 -9.19 -10.23 2.26
N ASN A 347 -7.91 -10.40 2.58
CA ASN A 347 -7.38 -10.23 3.92
C ASN A 347 -6.60 -8.93 4.12
N ALA A 348 -6.43 -8.12 3.08
CA ALA A 348 -5.71 -6.85 3.18
C ALA A 348 -6.29 -5.97 4.29
N GLY A 349 -5.42 -5.45 5.16
CA GLY A 349 -5.77 -4.60 6.29
C GLY A 349 -6.49 -5.29 7.45
N LYS A 350 -6.65 -6.62 7.44
CA LYS A 350 -7.22 -7.38 8.59
C LYS A 350 -6.25 -7.43 9.76
N CYS A 351 -6.81 -7.58 10.96
CA CYS A 351 -6.02 -7.74 12.18
C CYS A 351 -5.86 -9.22 12.56
N TYR A 352 -4.68 -9.55 13.09
CA TYR A 352 -4.26 -10.89 13.51
C TYR A 352 -3.50 -10.84 14.83
N VAL A 353 -3.40 -12.00 15.49
CA VAL A 353 -2.67 -12.18 16.76
C VAL A 353 -1.29 -12.77 16.49
N ALA A 354 -1.20 -13.67 15.50
CA ALA A 354 0.05 -14.29 15.10
C ALA A 354 0.82 -13.46 14.06
N SER A 355 2.15 -13.45 14.20
CA SER A 355 3.07 -12.98 13.17
C SER A 355 2.96 -13.81 11.88
N GLY A 356 3.39 -13.25 10.74
CA GLY A 356 3.39 -13.97 9.46
C GLY A 356 4.25 -13.25 8.42
N ALA A 357 4.45 -13.90 7.26
CA ALA A 357 5.33 -13.41 6.20
C ALA A 357 4.88 -12.10 5.53
N THR A 358 3.64 -11.71 5.76
CA THR A 358 3.00 -10.55 5.14
C THR A 358 2.38 -9.64 6.20
N ARG A 359 2.73 -9.82 7.47
CA ARG A 359 2.08 -9.14 8.59
C ARG A 359 3.02 -8.18 9.29
N VAL A 360 2.54 -6.97 9.59
CA VAL A 360 3.30 -5.95 10.31
C VAL A 360 2.68 -5.75 11.70
N ALA A 361 3.49 -5.85 12.74
CA ALA A 361 3.07 -5.63 14.12
C ALA A 361 2.80 -4.14 14.37
N LEU A 362 1.66 -3.80 14.98
CA LEU A 362 1.38 -2.47 15.48
C LEU A 362 2.01 -2.25 16.86
N SER A 363 2.33 -0.99 17.17
CA SER A 363 2.72 -0.61 18.53
C SER A 363 1.52 -0.72 19.46
N ARG A 364 1.76 -1.15 20.70
CA ARG A 364 0.73 -1.24 21.73
C ARG A 364 0.16 0.14 22.09
N ALA A 365 0.98 1.19 21.95
CA ALA A 365 0.52 2.57 22.09
C ALA A 365 -0.37 3.05 20.94
N ARG A 366 -0.51 2.26 19.86
CA ARG A 366 -1.43 2.56 18.75
C ARG A 366 -2.65 1.68 18.76
N ALA A 367 -2.45 0.38 18.90
CA ALA A 367 -3.51 -0.59 18.87
C ALA A 367 -3.21 -1.75 19.82
N SER A 368 -4.22 -2.18 20.56
CA SER A 368 -4.15 -3.37 21.42
C SER A 368 -5.49 -4.10 21.41
N TRP A 369 -5.45 -5.43 21.51
CA TRP A 369 -6.66 -6.21 21.69
C TRP A 369 -7.32 -5.87 23.02
N GLY A 370 -8.61 -5.59 22.98
CA GLY A 370 -9.42 -5.30 24.15
C GLY A 370 -10.30 -6.47 24.54
N GLN A 371 -10.75 -6.49 25.79
CA GLN A 371 -11.78 -7.43 26.21
C GLN A 371 -13.11 -7.06 25.53
N ASP A 372 -13.55 -7.91 24.60
CA ASP A 372 -14.83 -7.77 23.89
C ASP A 372 -16.04 -8.26 24.73
N GLY A 373 -15.77 -8.91 25.87
CA GLY A 373 -16.80 -9.50 26.74
C GLY A 373 -17.37 -10.83 26.23
N LEU A 374 -16.78 -11.40 25.19
CA LEU A 374 -17.17 -12.65 24.52
C LEU A 374 -16.16 -13.76 24.86
N TYR A 375 -16.64 -15.00 24.84
CA TYR A 375 -15.84 -16.23 25.00
C TYR A 375 -15.86 -17.08 23.71
N SER A 376 -16.31 -16.54 22.58
CA SER A 376 -16.65 -17.33 21.38
C SER A 376 -15.96 -16.85 20.10
N SER A 377 -15.64 -17.83 19.25
CA SER A 377 -14.94 -17.75 17.96
C SER A 377 -15.79 -17.15 16.82
N ASP A 378 -16.45 -16.01 17.04
CA ASP A 378 -17.39 -15.41 16.07
C ASP A 378 -16.72 -14.58 14.96
N GLY A 379 -15.39 -14.56 14.90
CA GLY A 379 -14.61 -13.92 13.84
C GLY A 379 -14.52 -12.39 13.96
N ILE A 380 -14.91 -11.85 15.11
CA ILE A 380 -14.84 -10.42 15.45
C ILE A 380 -14.07 -10.27 16.76
N ALA A 381 -13.33 -9.18 16.90
CA ALA A 381 -12.68 -8.84 18.16
C ALA A 381 -12.69 -7.33 18.41
N ALA A 382 -12.62 -6.94 19.68
CA ALA A 382 -12.49 -5.54 20.06
C ALA A 382 -11.04 -5.07 19.93
N LEU A 383 -10.83 -4.01 19.16
CA LEU A 383 -9.56 -3.33 18.99
C LEU A 383 -9.59 -1.97 19.69
N ASN A 384 -8.72 -1.77 20.66
CA ASN A 384 -8.55 -0.47 21.33
C ASN A 384 -7.49 0.36 20.60
N LEU A 385 -7.88 1.56 20.19
CA LEU A 385 -7.08 2.55 19.46
C LEU A 385 -6.79 3.75 20.38
N THR A 386 -5.54 4.23 20.38
CA THR A 386 -5.05 5.24 21.35
C THR A 386 -4.52 6.53 20.70
#